data_AF-A0A368YP84-F1
#
_entry.id   AF-A0A368YP84-F1
#
_cell.length_a   1.000
_cell.length_b   1.000
_cell.length_c   1.000
_cell.angle_alpha   90.00
_cell.angle_beta   90.00
_cell.angle_gamma   90.00
#
_symmetry.space_group_name_H-M   'P 1'
#
loop_
_entity.id
_entity.type
_entity.pdbx_description
1 polymer ?
#
loop_
_entity_poly.entity_id
_entity_poly.type
_entity_poly.pdbx_seq_one_letter_code
_entity_poly.pdbx_strand_id
1 'polypeptide(L)' 'MPRSFTQLTMDERRIVSQMLQAKARLAQIASILGRHRSTVHREI' A
#
# COMPACT_ATOMS: atom_id res chain seq x y z
N MET A 1 17.97 12.09 8.55
CA MET A 1 16.72 11.65 9.20
C MET A 1 16.31 10.33 8.57
N PRO A 2 16.29 9.21 9.32
CA PRO A 2 15.79 7.96 8.76
C PRO A 2 14.29 8.16 8.49
N ARG A 3 13.87 8.04 7.23
CA ARG A 3 12.45 7.88 6.91
C ARG A 3 12.07 6.52 7.47
N SER A 4 11.42 6.48 8.63
CA SER A 4 10.90 5.25 9.20
C SER A 4 9.87 4.69 8.23
N PHE A 5 10.31 3.83 7.32
CA PHE A 5 9.44 3.12 6.41
C PHE A 5 8.64 2.12 7.23
N THR A 6 7.48 2.55 7.72
CA THR A 6 6.54 1.65 8.37
C THR A 6 6.06 0.66 7.32
N GLN A 7 6.33 -0.62 7.55
CA GLN A 7 5.78 -1.70 6.75
C GLN A 7 4.25 -1.67 6.82
N LEU A 8 3.59 -2.17 5.77
CA LEU A 8 2.15 -2.35 5.80
C LEU A 8 1.82 -3.41 6.87
N THR A 9 0.85 -3.09 7.71
CA THR A 9 0.24 -4.03 8.64
C THR A 9 -0.46 -5.15 7.88
N MET A 10 -0.78 -6.25 8.56
CA MET A 10 -1.48 -7.38 7.95
C MET A 10 -2.85 -6.99 7.36
N ASP A 11 -3.57 -6.07 8.00
CA ASP A 11 -4.84 -5.54 7.50
C ASP A 11 -4.64 -4.70 6.23
N GLU A 12 -3.65 -3.80 6.24
CA GLU A 12 -3.32 -2.99 5.06
C GLU A 12 -2.89 -3.89 3.88
N ARG A 13 -2.09 -4.95 4.13
CA ARG A 13 -1.72 -5.95 3.11
C ARG A 13 -2.94 -6.65 2.51
N ARG A 14 -3.95 -6.97 3.32
CA ARG A 14 -5.19 -7.60 2.85
C ARG A 14 -5.96 -6.66 1.92
N ILE A 15 -6.04 -5.38 2.27
CA ILE A 15 -6.67 -4.35 1.44
C ILE A 15 -5.92 -4.20 0.11
N VAL A 16 -4.57 -4.10 0.15
CA VAL A 16 -3.74 -4.05 -1.07
C VAL A 16 -4.04 -5.25 -1.97
N SER A 17 -4.05 -6.46 -1.42
CA SER A 17 -4.30 -7.70 -2.19
C SER A 17 -5.68 -7.70 -2.84
N GLN A 18 -6.75 -7.35 -2.11
CA GLN A 18 -8.11 -7.25 -2.66
C GLN A 18 -8.20 -6.21 -3.77
N MET A 19 -7.57 -5.05 -3.57
CA MET A 19 -7.58 -3.98 -4.56
C MET A 19 -6.78 -4.31 -5.81
N LEU A 20 -5.68 -5.06 -5.68
CA LEU A 20 -4.91 -5.55 -6.83
C LEU A 20 -5.69 -6.59 -7.62
N GLN A 21 -6.41 -7.49 -6.95
CA GLN A 21 -7.34 -8.41 -7.62
C GLN A 21 -8.43 -7.65 -8.39
N ALA A 22 -8.92 -6.54 -7.84
CA ALA A 22 -9.85 -5.63 -8.52
C ALA A 22 -9.19 -4.74 -9.60
N LYS A 23 -7.90 -4.94 -9.92
CA LYS A 23 -7.10 -4.15 -10.87
C LYS A 23 -7.06 -2.64 -10.56
N ALA A 24 -7.19 -2.27 -9.30
CA ALA A 24 -7.06 -0.88 -8.87
C ALA A 24 -5.64 -0.36 -9.12
N ARG A 25 -5.52 0.93 -9.44
CA ARG A 25 -4.21 1.55 -9.63
C ARG A 25 -3.50 1.73 -8.29
N LEU A 26 -2.18 1.53 -8.28
CA LEU A 26 -1.29 1.77 -7.14
C LEU A 26 -1.53 3.11 -6.42
N ALA A 27 -1.81 4.18 -7.17
CA ALA A 27 -2.10 5.50 -6.61
C ALA A 27 -3.40 5.52 -5.81
N GLN A 28 -4.45 4.81 -6.26
CA GLN A 28 -5.72 4.71 -5.54
C GLN A 28 -5.55 3.92 -4.25
N ILE A 29 -4.80 2.81 -4.31
CA ILE A 29 -4.48 1.98 -3.14
C ILE A 29 -3.72 2.80 -2.09
N ALA A 30 -2.72 3.58 -2.53
CA ALA A 30 -1.95 4.46 -1.66
C ALA A 30 -2.83 5.54 -1.01
N SER A 31 -3.72 6.18 -1.77
CA SER A 31 -4.64 7.19 -1.24
C SER A 31 -5.62 6.60 -0.21
N ILE A 32 -6.13 5.39 -0.44
CA ILE A 32 -7.07 4.72 0.48
C ILE A 32 -6.38 4.35 1.81
N LEU A 33 -5.14 3.88 1.72
CA LEU A 33 -4.35 3.51 2.90
C LEU A 33 -3.76 4.72 3.64
N GLY A 34 -3.85 5.93 3.06
CA GLY A 34 -3.12 7.11 3.56
C GLY A 34 -1.60 6.90 3.54
N ARG A 35 -1.10 6.03 2.65
CA ARG A 35 0.31 5.64 2.55
C ARG A 35 0.96 6.23 1.32
N HIS A 36 2.29 6.30 1.36
CA HIS A 36 3.03 6.70 0.17
C HIS A 36 2.99 5.59 -0.89
N ARG A 37 2.91 5.98 -2.16
CA ARG A 37 2.91 5.03 -3.29
C ARG A 37 4.12 4.08 -3.28
N SER A 38 5.29 4.58 -2.86
CA SER A 38 6.50 3.76 -2.74
C SER A 38 6.36 2.65 -1.69
N THR A 39 5.59 2.87 -0.62
CA THR A 39 5.36 1.85 0.41
C THR A 39 4.51 0.72 -0.16
N VAL A 40 3.45 1.05 -0.91
CA VAL A 40 2.61 0.06 -1.59
C VAL A 40 3.38 -0.68 -2.67
N HIS A 41 4.17 0.02 -3.50
CA HIS A 41 5.00 -0.60 -4.54
C HIS A 41 6.06 -1.55 -3.98
N ARG A 42 6.52 -1.36 -2.74
CA ARG A 42 7.54 -2.23 -2.13
C ARG A 42 6.96 -3.56 -1.63
N GLU A 43 5.65 -3.65 -1.46
CA GLU A 43 4.92 -4.84 -0.99
C GLU A 43 4.32 -5.67 -2.12
N ILE A 44 4.34 -5.16 -3.35
CA ILE A 44 3.95 -5.89 -4.57
C ILE A 44 5.19 -6.51 -5.17
#